data_AF-A0A067FST5-F1
#
_entry.id   AF-A0A067FST5-F1
#
_cell.length_a   1.000
_cell.length_b   1.000
_cell.length_c   1.000
_cell.angle_alpha   90.00
_cell.angle_beta   90.00
_cell.angle_gamma   90.00
#
_symmetry.space_group_name_H-M   'P 1'
#
loop_
_entity.id
_entity.type
_entity.pdbx_description
1 polymer ?
#
loop_
_entity_poly.entity_id
_entity_poly.type
_entity_poly.pdbx_seq_one_letter_code
_entity_poly.pdbx_strand_id
1 'polypeptide(L)'
;MKELLEKHGKTHFNGCLPAYDGRKGFYTAGALPFTSKDFNIKLIDRDESGDIKREREFKVSVKLASRADINHLRQFLQCKSREAPHDIIQVLDVVLRESPSKK
;
A
#
# COMPACT_ATOMS: atom_id res chain seq x y z
N MET A 1 3.24 -7.15 -3.13
CA MET A 1 2.13 -6.73 -2.26
C MET A 1 1.02 -7.78 -2.14
N LYS A 2 0.61 -8.44 -3.24
CA LYS A 2 -0.48 -9.45 -3.24
C LYS A 2 -0.27 -10.57 -2.22
N GLU A 3 0.87 -11.26 -2.27
CA GLU A 3 1.18 -12.34 -1.31
C GLU A 3 1.25 -11.90 0.16
N LEU A 4 1.70 -10.67 0.42
CA LEU A 4 1.68 -10.09 1.76
C LEU A 4 0.24 -9.91 2.26
N LEU A 5 -0.66 -9.46 1.39
CA LEU A 5 -2.08 -9.30 1.72
C LEU A 5 -2.83 -10.63 1.82
N GLU A 6 -2.49 -11.62 0.99
CA GLU A 6 -3.08 -12.96 1.09
C GLU A 6 -2.71 -13.62 2.41
N LYS A 7 -1.44 -13.53 2.83
CA LYS A 7 -0.97 -14.16 4.08
C LYS A 7 -1.31 -13.35 5.34
N HIS A 8 -1.28 -12.02 5.27
CA HIS A 8 -1.37 -11.14 6.46
C HIS A 8 -2.49 -10.10 6.41
N GLY A 9 -3.31 -10.06 5.35
CA GLY A 9 -4.32 -9.03 5.15
C GLY A 9 -5.39 -9.00 6.25
N LYS A 10 -5.90 -10.16 6.66
CA LYS A 10 -6.94 -10.26 7.71
C LYS A 10 -6.39 -9.96 9.11
N THR A 11 -5.18 -10.41 9.41
CA THR A 11 -4.57 -10.34 10.75
C THR A 11 -3.88 -9.02 11.04
N HIS A 12 -3.22 -8.42 10.04
CA HIS A 12 -2.38 -7.25 10.25
C HIS A 12 -2.87 -6.00 9.51
N PHE A 13 -3.64 -6.17 8.43
CA PHE A 13 -4.20 -5.05 7.67
C PHE A 13 -5.69 -4.80 7.98
N ASN A 14 -6.30 -5.47 8.98
CA ASN A 14 -7.72 -5.36 9.33
C ASN A 14 -8.68 -5.55 8.13
N GLY A 15 -8.28 -6.31 7.11
CA GLY A 15 -9.05 -6.45 5.88
C GLY A 15 -9.08 -5.19 5.00
N CYS A 16 -8.34 -4.13 5.34
CA CYS A 16 -8.15 -2.99 4.46
C CYS A 16 -7.33 -3.39 3.23
N LEU A 17 -7.73 -2.89 2.07
CA LEU A 17 -6.99 -3.02 0.83
C LEU A 17 -6.05 -1.82 0.67
N PRO A 18 -4.73 -1.99 0.84
CA PRO A 18 -3.81 -0.90 0.58
C PRO A 18 -3.66 -0.65 -0.93
N ALA A 19 -3.43 0.61 -1.26
CA ALA A 19 -3.01 1.05 -2.58
C ALA A 19 -1.49 1.17 -2.63
N TYR A 20 -0.84 0.47 -3.56
CA TYR A 20 0.61 0.40 -3.64
C TYR A 20 1.12 1.20 -4.84
N ASP A 21 2.14 2.03 -4.65
CA ASP A 21 2.71 2.89 -5.71
C ASP A 21 3.70 2.12 -6.63
N GLY A 22 3.71 0.78 -6.60
CA GLY A 22 4.66 -0.03 -7.37
C GLY A 22 6.10 -0.04 -6.83
N ARG A 23 6.44 0.85 -5.87
CA ARG A 23 7.81 1.07 -5.38
C ARG A 23 8.02 0.77 -3.89
N LYS A 24 7.94 1.79 -3.04
CA LYS A 24 8.26 1.67 -1.59
C LYS A 24 7.09 2.09 -0.70
N GLY A 25 6.19 2.92 -1.21
CA GLY A 25 5.02 3.41 -0.48
C GLY A 25 3.77 2.62 -0.80
N PHE A 26 2.96 2.40 0.22
CA PHE A 26 1.55 2.06 0.05
C PHE A 26 0.72 2.86 1.05
N TYR A 27 -0.56 3.01 0.73
CA TYR A 27 -1.51 3.80 1.50
C TYR A 27 -2.68 2.93 1.94
N THR A 28 -3.15 3.14 3.17
CA THR A 28 -4.31 2.43 3.75
C THR A 28 -5.41 3.42 4.12
N ALA A 29 -6.67 3.00 4.01
CA ALA A 29 -7.82 3.82 4.39
C ALA A 29 -7.90 4.07 5.91
N GLY A 30 -7.35 3.15 6.71
CA GLY A 30 -7.29 3.26 8.17
C GLY A 30 -5.87 3.09 8.70
N ALA A 31 -5.68 3.50 9.95
CA ALA A 31 -4.43 3.24 10.66
C ALA A 31 -4.26 1.73 10.91
N LEU A 32 -3.07 1.23 10.65
CA LEU A 32 -2.71 -0.15 10.98
C LEU A 32 -2.51 -0.30 12.49
N PRO A 33 -2.73 -1.50 13.08
CA PRO A 33 -2.52 -1.76 14.50
C PRO A 33 -1.04 -1.78 14.92
N PHE A 34 -0.14 -1.30 14.07
CA PHE A 34 1.30 -1.21 14.31
C PHE A 34 1.89 0.00 13.59
N THR A 35 2.97 0.55 14.15
CA THR A 35 3.76 1.63 13.54
C THR A 35 4.94 1.10 12.73
N SER A 36 5.48 -0.06 13.08
CA SER A 36 6.55 -0.75 12.36
C SER A 36 6.40 -2.26 12.54
N LYS A 37 6.52 -3.03 11.45
CA LYS A 37 6.49 -4.49 11.50
C LYS A 37 7.23 -5.12 10.32
N ASP A 38 7.98 -6.17 10.61
CA ASP A 38 8.67 -6.99 9.62
C ASP A 38 7.84 -8.23 9.25
N PHE A 39 7.83 -8.59 7.97
CA PHE A 39 7.16 -9.75 7.43
C PHE A 39 8.14 -10.54 6.56
N ASN A 40 8.20 -11.86 6.76
CA ASN A 40 8.96 -12.75 5.87
C ASN A 40 7.99 -13.40 4.89
N ILE A 41 8.10 -13.06 3.61
CA ILE A 41 7.23 -13.54 2.54
C ILE A 41 8.04 -14.45 1.62
N LYS A 42 7.61 -15.71 1.54
CA LYS A 42 8.12 -16.65 0.54
C LYS A 42 7.23 -16.60 -0.69
N LEU A 43 7.82 -16.17 -1.81
CA LEU A 43 7.26 -16.16 -3.16
C LEU A 43 7.72 -17.43 -3.88
N ILE A 44 6.74 -18.23 -4.32
CA ILE A 44 6.98 -19.48 -5.05
C ILE A 44 6.53 -19.27 -6.49
N ASP A 45 7.48 -19.12 -7.41
CA ASP A 45 7.22 -19.13 -8.85
C ASP A 45 7.00 -20.58 -9.30
N ARG A 46 5.83 -20.89 -9.85
CA ARG A 46 5.51 -22.19 -10.45
C ARG A 46 5.47 -22.09 -11.97
N ASP A 47 5.93 -23.12 -12.66
CA ASP A 47 5.81 -23.26 -14.12
C ASP A 47 4.38 -23.64 -14.55
N GLU A 48 4.12 -23.62 -15.87
CA GLU A 48 2.85 -24.06 -16.48
C GLU A 48 2.48 -25.51 -16.12
N SER A 49 3.47 -26.35 -15.81
CA SER A 49 3.29 -27.74 -15.34
C SER A 49 2.97 -27.84 -13.84
N GLY A 50 2.98 -26.74 -13.09
CA GLY A 50 2.73 -26.71 -11.65
C GLY A 50 3.97 -26.98 -10.78
N ASP A 51 5.10 -27.34 -11.38
CA ASP A 51 6.38 -27.53 -10.70
C ASP A 51 6.97 -26.20 -10.21
N ILE A 52 7.68 -26.27 -9.08
CA ILE A 52 8.32 -25.11 -8.45
C ILE A 52 9.57 -24.74 -9.26
N LYS A 53 9.49 -23.62 -9.98
CA LYS A 53 10.61 -23.10 -10.78
C LYS A 53 11.63 -22.38 -9.92
N ARG A 54 11.15 -21.52 -9.01
CA ARG A 54 12.00 -20.73 -8.09
C ARG A 54 11.26 -20.39 -6.80
N GLU A 55 11.92 -20.58 -5.68
CA GLU A 55 11.50 -20.02 -4.40
C GLU A 55 12.36 -18.81 -4.06
N ARG A 56 11.72 -17.71 -3.63
CA ARG A 56 12.39 -16.49 -3.20
C ARG A 56 11.81 -16.05 -1.87
N GLU A 57 12.68 -15.86 -0.89
CA GLU A 57 12.28 -15.31 0.40
C GLU A 57 12.59 -13.81 0.43
N PHE A 58 11.59 -13.02 0.79
CA PHE A 58 11.67 -11.57 0.90
C PHE A 58 11.33 -11.14 2.31
N LYS A 59 12.23 -10.37 2.92
CA LYS A 59 11.93 -9.65 4.16
C LYS A 59 11.34 -8.29 3.81
N VAL A 60 10.07 -8.09 4.14
CA VAL A 60 9.31 -6.85 3.90
C VAL A 60 9.12 -6.13 5.23
N SER A 61 9.76 -4.97 5.39
CA SER A 61 9.57 -4.10 6.56
C SER A 61 8.56 -3.01 6.24
N VAL A 62 7.43 -3.02 6.95
CA VAL A 62 6.39 -2.00 6.85
C VAL A 62 6.57 -1.00 7.99
N LYS A 63 6.69 0.29 7.67
CA LYS A 63 6.80 1.36 8.66
C LYS A 63 5.84 2.49 8.30
N LEU A 64 5.20 3.06 9.31
CA LEU A 64 4.38 4.25 9.17
C LEU A 64 5.29 5.43 8.83
N ALA A 65 5.19 5.94 7.59
CA ALA A 65 5.99 7.07 7.13
C ALA A 65 5.33 8.41 7.47
N SER A 66 4.03 8.55 7.19
CA SER A 66 3.29 9.79 7.43
C SER A 66 1.78 9.52 7.54
N ARG A 67 1.05 10.51 8.05
CA ARG A 67 -0.42 10.54 8.01
C ARG A 67 -0.84 11.56 6.97
N ALA A 68 -1.59 11.12 5.96
CA ALA A 68 -2.15 12.00 4.96
C ALA A 68 -3.32 12.80 5.55
N ASP A 69 -3.21 14.12 5.62
CA ASP A 69 -4.28 15.00 6.08
C ASP A 69 -5.12 15.53 4.89
N ILE A 70 -6.33 14.99 4.75
CA ILE A 70 -7.29 15.39 3.72
C ILE A 70 -7.88 16.79 3.99
N ASN A 71 -7.80 17.29 5.24
CA ASN A 71 -8.32 18.62 5.55
C ASN A 71 -7.52 19.72 4.82
N HIS A 72 -6.21 19.52 4.63
CA HIS A 72 -5.40 20.46 3.86
C HIS A 72 -5.90 20.55 2.40
N LEU A 73 -6.24 19.41 1.78
CA LEU A 73 -6.85 19.38 0.46
C LEU A 73 -8.20 20.11 0.42
N ARG A 74 -9.06 19.93 1.43
CA ARG A 74 -10.34 20.66 1.51
C ARG A 74 -10.14 22.16 1.60
N GLN A 75 -9.17 22.64 2.37
CA GLN A 75 -8.88 24.07 2.49
C GLN A 75 -8.31 24.64 1.19
N PHE A 76 -7.44 23.90 0.50
CA PHE A 76 -6.94 24.28 -0.82
C PHE A 76 -8.07 24.40 -1.86
N LEU A 77 -8.96 23.42 -1.94
CA LEU A 77 -10.11 23.43 -2.85
C LEU A 77 -11.11 24.57 -2.55
N GLN A 78 -11.16 25.05 -1.30
CA GLN A 78 -11.98 26.20 -0.89
C GLN A 78 -11.26 27.55 -1.10
N CYS A 79 -10.10 27.58 -1.75
CA CYS A 79 -9.24 28.75 -1.89
C CYS A 79 -8.80 29.38 -0.55
N LYS A 80 -8.87 28.61 0.55
CA LYS A 80 -8.45 29.06 1.89
C LYS A 80 -6.96 28.84 2.15
N SER A 81 -6.34 27.91 1.41
CA SER A 81 -4.89 27.72 1.38
C SER A 81 -4.35 28.07 0.00
N ARG A 82 -3.19 28.75 -0.05
CA ARG A 82 -2.49 29.08 -1.30
C ARG A 82 -1.55 27.96 -1.76
N GLU A 83 -1.16 27.08 -0.85
CA GLU A 83 -0.21 26.00 -1.12
C GLU A 83 -0.94 24.74 -1.55
N ALA A 84 -0.51 24.14 -2.66
CA ALA A 84 -1.10 22.91 -3.17
C ALA A 84 -0.58 21.70 -2.36
N PRO A 85 -1.47 20.86 -1.79
CA PRO A 85 -1.06 19.68 -1.03
C PRO A 85 -0.66 18.54 -1.97
N HIS A 86 0.57 18.62 -2.51
CA HIS A 86 1.12 17.66 -3.45
C HIS A 86 1.10 16.22 -2.93
N ASP A 87 1.40 16.02 -1.64
CA ASP A 87 1.41 14.69 -1.03
C ASP A 87 0.05 13.99 -1.12
N ILE A 88 -1.03 14.73 -0.87
CA ILE A 88 -2.40 14.19 -0.90
C ILE A 88 -2.83 13.91 -2.33
N ILE A 89 -2.48 14.79 -3.26
CA ILE A 89 -2.76 14.58 -4.69
C ILE A 89 -2.05 13.32 -5.18
N GLN A 90 -0.80 13.09 -4.78
CA GLN A 90 -0.07 11.87 -5.11
C GLN A 90 -0.72 10.62 -4.51
N VAL A 91 -1.15 10.69 -3.24
CA VAL A 91 -1.89 9.57 -2.60
C VAL A 91 -3.14 9.23 -3.41
N LEU A 92 -3.90 10.24 -3.81
CA LEU A 92 -5.11 10.06 -4.62
C LEU A 92 -4.81 9.46 -6.00
N ASP A 93 -3.76 9.92 -6.68
CA ASP A 93 -3.31 9.37 -7.96
C ASP A 93 -2.98 7.86 -7.82
N VAL A 94 -2.23 7.48 -6.78
CA VAL A 94 -1.88 6.07 -6.52
C VAL A 94 -3.13 5.23 -6.25
N VAL A 95 -4.06 5.70 -5.42
CA VAL A 95 -5.31 4.97 -5.11
C VAL A 95 -6.17 4.77 -6.36
N LEU A 96 -6.29 5.82 -7.18
CA LEU A 96 -7.07 5.77 -8.41
C LEU A 96 -6.41 4.89 -9.48
N ARG A 97 -5.07 4.84 -9.54
CA ARG A 97 -4.31 3.99 -10.46
C ARG A 97 -4.31 2.51 -10.07
N GLU A 98 -4.37 2.21 -8.78
CA GLU A 98 -4.34 0.83 -8.30
C GLU A 98 -5.64 0.08 -8.62
N SER A 99 -6.77 0.79 -8.72
CA SER A 99 -8.09 0.22 -9.03
C SER A 99 -8.15 -0.49 -10.40
N PRO A 100 -7.66 0.11 -11.51
CA PRO A 100 -7.57 -0.57 -12.81
C PRO A 100 -6.35 -1.49 -12.97
N SER A 101 -5.26 -1.29 -12.22
CA SER A 101 -4.03 -2.09 -12.36
C SER A 101 -4.11 -3.48 -11.71
N LYS A 102 -5.15 -3.75 -10.92
CA LYS A 102 -5.42 -5.07 -10.30
C LYS A 102 -6.24 -6.03 -11.17
N LYS A 103 -6.48 -5.68 -12.44
CA LYS A 103 -7.24 -6.51 -13.37
C LYS A 103 -6.37 -7.56 -14.06
#